data_AF-A0A8U0A4Z1-F1
#
_entry.id   AF-A0A8U0A4Z1-F1
#
_cell.length_a   1.000
_cell.length_b   1.000
_cell.length_c   1.000
_cell.angle_alpha   90.00
_cell.angle_beta   90.00
_cell.angle_gamma   90.00
#
_symmetry.space_group_name_H-M   'P 1'
#
loop_
_entity.id
_entity.type
_entity.pdbx_description
1 polymer ?
#
loop_
_entity_poly.entity_id
_entity_poly.type
_entity_poly.pdbx_seq_one_letter_code
_entity_poly.pdbx_strand_id
1 'polypeptide(L)' 'MDRDRAVTALCRSARGLQFVLVVSLVSIAVLLASLRVVDPGSATYVITMVQLITFVGLFAITGAALTICVRWS' A
#
# COMPACT_ATOMS: atom_id res chain seq x y z
N MET A 1 0.32 18.31 -19.42
CA MET A 1 -0.26 19.27 -18.45
C MET A 1 -1.52 18.67 -17.82
N ASP A 2 -1.38 17.46 -17.25
CA ASP A 2 -2.50 16.61 -16.76
C ASP A 2 -2.19 16.02 -15.37
N ARG A 3 -0.90 15.75 -15.10
CA ARG A 3 -0.35 15.27 -13.82
C ARG A 3 -0.75 16.14 -12.62
N ASP A 4 -0.78 17.46 -12.77
CA ASP A 4 -1.10 18.40 -11.69
C ASP A 4 -2.56 18.28 -11.23
N ARG A 5 -3.50 17.98 -12.15
CA ARG A 5 -4.91 17.75 -11.82
C ARG A 5 -5.10 16.44 -11.08
N ALA A 6 -4.39 15.39 -11.50
CA ALA A 6 -4.40 14.10 -10.81
C ALA A 6 -3.84 14.21 -9.38
N VAL A 7 -2.72 14.91 -9.20
CA VAL A 7 -2.13 15.16 -7.88
C VAL A 7 -3.07 15.99 -7.00
N THR A 8 -3.70 17.04 -7.55
CA THR A 8 -4.66 17.87 -6.81
C THR A 8 -5.91 17.09 -6.40
N ALA A 9 -6.41 16.19 -7.26
CA ALA A 9 -7.53 15.31 -6.95
C ALA A 9 -7.17 14.26 -5.87
N LEU A 10 -5.96 13.68 -5.93
CA LEU A 10 -5.45 12.78 -4.89
C LEU A 10 -5.27 13.51 -3.55
N CYS A 11 -4.72 14.73 -3.55
CA CYS A 11 -4.59 15.58 -2.37
C CYS A 11 -5.95 15.89 -1.73
N ARG A 12 -6.97 16.19 -2.54
CA ARG A 12 -8.34 16.40 -2.05
C ARG A 12 -8.92 15.13 -1.41
N SER A 13 -8.48 13.95 -1.87
CA SER A 13 -8.84 12.65 -1.32
C SER A 13 -7.85 12.13 -0.26
N ALA A 14 -6.97 12.99 0.28
CA ALA A 14 -5.90 12.58 1.21
C ALA A 14 -6.40 11.81 2.45
N ARG A 15 -7.63 12.10 2.93
CA ARG A 15 -8.26 11.31 4.00
C ARG A 15 -8.54 9.86 3.55
N GLY A 16 -9.00 9.65 2.33
CA GLY A 16 -9.17 8.32 1.73
C GLY A 16 -7.83 7.61 1.51
N LEU A 17 -6.79 8.34 1.11
CA LEU A 17 -5.45 7.79 0.93
C LEU A 17 -4.84 7.30 2.27
N GLN A 18 -5.11 7.99 3.38
CA GLN A 18 -4.73 7.55 4.72
C GLN A 18 -5.34 6.20 5.08
N PHE A 19 -6.62 5.97 4.76
CA PHE A 19 -7.26 4.67 4.99
C PHE A 19 -6.62 3.56 4.16
N VAL A 20 -6.28 3.82 2.89
CA VAL A 20 -5.57 2.83 2.04
C VAL A 20 -4.19 2.49 2.61
N LEU A 21 -3.50 3.49 3.17
CA LEU A 21 -2.22 3.32 3.86
C LEU A 21 -2.33 2.43 5.09
N VAL A 22 -3.32 2.70 5.95
CA VAL A 22 -3.58 1.93 7.18
C VAL A 22 -4.01 0.51 6.83
N VAL A 23 -4.92 0.35 5.87
CA VAL A 23 -5.37 -0.97 5.41
C VAL A 23 -4.20 -1.77 4.84
N SER A 24 -3.34 -1.16 4.02
CA SER A 24 -2.15 -1.83 3.49
C SER A 24 -1.19 -2.26 4.60
N LEU A 25 -0.96 -1.42 5.61
CA LEU A 25 -0.14 -1.78 6.78
C LEU A 25 -0.72 -2.94 7.58
N VAL A 26 -2.02 -2.89 7.88
CA VAL A 26 -2.72 -3.95 8.60
C VAL A 26 -2.67 -5.26 7.80
N SER A 27 -2.91 -5.21 6.50
CA SER A 27 -2.78 -6.38 5.62
C SER A 27 -1.35 -6.93 5.63
N ILE A 28 -0.32 -6.10 5.50
CA ILE A 28 1.09 -6.55 5.59
C ILE A 28 1.37 -7.23 6.93
N ALA A 29 0.92 -6.65 8.04
CA ALA A 29 1.11 -7.22 9.38
C ALA A 29 0.41 -8.58 9.54
N VAL A 30 -0.83 -8.71 9.05
CA VAL A 30 -1.58 -9.97 9.05
C VAL A 30 -0.87 -11.02 8.18
N LEU A 31 -0.39 -10.64 6.99
CA LEU A 31 0.33 -11.56 6.11
C LEU A 31 1.66 -12.04 6.71
N LEU A 32 2.42 -11.16 7.36
CA LEU A 32 3.63 -11.51 8.10
C LEU A 32 3.34 -12.46 9.26
N ALA A 33 2.22 -12.25 9.97
CA ALA A 33 1.78 -13.16 11.02
C ALA A 33 1.40 -14.53 10.45
N SER A 34 0.67 -14.58 9.34
CA SER A 34 0.32 -15.83 8.65
C SER A 34 1.55 -16.59 8.14
N LEU A 35 2.58 -15.90 7.65
CA LEU A 35 3.84 -16.49 7.20
C LEU A 35 4.59 -17.23 8.32
N ARG A 36 4.33 -16.94 9.60
CA ARG A 36 4.91 -17.68 10.74
C ARG A 36 4.28 -19.06 10.94
N VAL A 37 3.06 -19.25 10.44
CA VAL A 37 2.25 -20.46 10.65
C VAL A 37 2.21 -21.33 9.39
N VAL A 38 2.44 -20.73 8.22
CA VAL A 38 2.42 -21.42 6.92
C VAL A 38 3.77 -22.10 6.66
N ASP A 39 3.72 -23.40 6.37
CA ASP A 39 4.90 -24.16 5.98
C ASP A 39 5.55 -23.59 4.70
N PRO A 40 6.88 -23.35 4.73
CA PRO A 40 7.63 -22.86 3.58
C PRO A 40 7.61 -23.93 2.48
N GLY A 41 7.10 -23.57 1.29
CA GLY A 41 7.00 -24.47 0.13
C GLY A 41 5.58 -24.86 -0.27
N SER A 42 4.56 -24.46 0.50
CA SER A 42 3.15 -24.65 0.12
C SER A 42 2.68 -23.60 -0.91
N ALA A 43 1.65 -23.92 -1.70
CA ALA A 43 1.00 -22.95 -2.59
C ALA A 43 0.49 -21.71 -1.83
N THR A 44 0.08 -21.90 -0.58
CA THR A 44 -0.36 -20.84 0.33
C THR A 44 0.75 -19.82 0.60
N TYR A 45 2.00 -20.28 0.77
CA TYR A 45 3.16 -19.41 0.98
C TYR A 45 3.37 -18.44 -0.20
N VAL A 46 3.27 -18.95 -1.42
CA VAL A 46 3.44 -18.15 -2.66
C VAL A 46 2.36 -17.08 -2.76
N ILE A 47 1.10 -17.44 -2.47
CA ILE A 47 -0.03 -16.49 -2.51
C ILE A 47 0.19 -15.38 -1.49
N THR A 48 0.56 -15.71 -0.25
CA THR A 48 0.90 -14.69 0.76
C THR A 48 2.06 -13.81 0.31
N MET A 49 3.11 -14.35 -0.32
CA MET A 49 4.22 -13.53 -0.80
C MET A 49 3.81 -12.52 -1.88
N VAL A 50 3.06 -12.97 -2.90
CA VAL A 50 2.56 -12.08 -3.99
C VAL A 50 1.68 -10.97 -3.42
N GLN A 51 0.81 -11.32 -2.48
CA GLN A 51 -0.09 -10.36 -1.88
C GLN A 51 0.63 -9.36 -0.98
N LEU A 52 1.67 -9.80 -0.27
CA LEU A 52 2.53 -8.92 0.52
C LEU A 52 3.26 -7.93 -0.39
N ILE A 53 3.84 -8.38 -1.50
CA ILE A 53 4.50 -7.50 -2.50
C ILE A 53 3.50 -6.48 -3.06
N THR A 54 2.26 -6.91 -3.35
CA THR A 54 1.22 -6.02 -3.87
C THR A 54 0.86 -4.93 -2.87
N PHE A 55 0.65 -5.28 -1.60
CA PHE A 55 0.36 -4.30 -0.55
C PHE A 55 1.55 -3.37 -0.27
N VAL A 56 2.79 -3.87 -0.32
CA VAL A 56 3.99 -3.02 -0.22
C VAL A 56 4.08 -2.05 -1.40
N GLY A 57 3.77 -2.50 -2.62
CA GLY A 57 3.71 -1.64 -3.80
C GLY A 57 2.64 -0.55 -3.66
N LEU A 58 1.44 -0.90 -3.20
CA LEU A 58 0.37 0.06 -2.94
C LEU A 58 0.75 1.06 -1.84
N PHE A 59 1.39 0.59 -0.77
CA PHE A 59 1.92 1.44 0.30
C PHE A 59 2.97 2.43 -0.23
N ALA A 60 3.91 1.97 -1.05
CA ALA A 60 4.94 2.81 -1.63
C ALA A 60 4.35 3.86 -2.57
N ILE A 61 3.40 3.49 -3.44
CA ILE A 61 2.74 4.40 -4.38
C ILE A 61 1.92 5.45 -3.62
N THR A 62 1.13 5.02 -2.63
CA THR A 62 0.29 5.94 -1.83
C THR A 62 1.11 6.84 -0.92
N GLY A 63 2.17 6.32 -0.31
CA GLY A 63 3.14 7.11 0.46
C GLY A 63 3.91 8.11 -0.42
N ALA A 64 4.33 7.71 -1.63
CA ALA A 64 4.95 8.60 -2.59
C ALA A 64 3.97 9.71 -3.04
N ALA A 65 2.72 9.36 -3.32
CA ALA A 65 1.70 10.34 -3.68
C ALA A 65 1.45 11.37 -2.55
N LEU A 66 1.39 10.92 -1.28
CA LEU A 66 1.24 11.80 -0.13
C LEU A 66 2.47 12.69 0.10
N THR A 67 3.68 12.15 0.01
CA THR A 67 4.91 12.94 0.18
C THR A 67 5.06 13.99 -0.92
N ILE A 68 4.69 13.67 -2.16
CA ILE A 68 4.59 14.65 -3.25
C ILE A 68 3.54 15.71 -2.92
N CYS A 69 2.35 15.32 -2.48
CA CYS A 69 1.30 16.24 -2.06
C CYS A 69 1.76 17.21 -0.96
N VAL A 70 2.41 16.71 0.10
CA VAL A 70 2.92 17.55 1.21
C VAL A 70 4.05 18.47 0.74
N ARG A 71 4.89 18.02 -0.19
CA ARG A 71 6.05 18.78 -0.66
C ARG A 71 5.70 19.86 -1.69
N TRP A 72 4.56 19.72 -2.37
CA TRP A 72 4.06 20.65 -3.38
C TRP A 72 2.80 21.42 -2.93
N SER A 73 2.38 21.25 -1.67
CA SER A 73 1.35 22.07 -1.00
C SER A 73 1.96 23.31 -0.36
#